data_AF-A0A7Z9T8P4-F1
#
_entry.id   AF-A0A7Z9T8P4-F1
#
_cell.length_a   1.000
_cell.length_b   1.000
_cell.length_c   1.000
_cell.angle_alpha   90.00
_cell.angle_beta   90.00
_cell.angle_gamma   90.00
#
_symmetry.space_group_name_H-M   'P 1'
#
loop_
_entity.id
_entity.type
_entity.pdbx_description
1 polymer ?
#
loop_
_entity_poly.entity_id
_entity_poly.type
_entity_poly.pdbx_seq_one_letter_code
_entity_poly.pdbx_strand_id
1 'polypeptide(L)' 'VVTSGTDGIYPKGFVIGTVEGVRRGDDLYKSILVAPVVEFGNLEDVLIVLNDERFVQAEGNE' A
#
# COMPACT_ATOMS: atom_id res chain seq x y z
N VAL A 1 -7.99 4.22 3.87
CA VAL A 1 -6.56 4.56 3.69
C VAL A 1 -6.04 3.71 2.54
N VAL A 2 -5.37 4.34 1.58
CA VAL A 2 -4.87 3.67 0.36
C VAL A 2 -3.43 4.11 0.05
N THR A 3 -2.68 3.28 -0.67
CA THR A 3 -1.34 3.66 -1.17
C THR A 3 -1.43 4.83 -2.15
N SER A 4 -0.52 5.81 -2.03
CA SER A 4 -0.49 6.97 -2.93
C SER A 4 0.32 6.72 -4.21
N GLY A 5 1.31 5.82 -4.14
CA GLY A 5 2.30 5.56 -5.18
C GLY A 5 3.30 6.69 -5.43
N THR A 6 3.43 7.63 -4.49
CA THR A 6 4.32 8.80 -4.64
C THR A 6 5.80 8.43 -4.48
N ASP A 7 6.11 7.32 -3.80
CA ASP A 7 7.48 6.83 -3.62
C ASP A 7 8.02 6.04 -4.82
N GLY A 8 7.17 5.68 -5.78
CA GLY A 8 7.52 4.82 -6.91
C GLY A 8 7.77 3.35 -6.55
N ILE A 9 7.55 2.96 -5.29
CA ILE A 9 7.78 1.60 -4.77
C ILE A 9 6.48 0.81 -4.83
N TYR A 10 5.38 1.39 -4.34
CA TYR A 10 4.07 0.74 -4.33
C TYR A 10 3.15 1.34 -5.41
N PRO A 11 2.37 0.53 -6.12
CA PRO A 11 1.35 1.08 -7.00
C PRO A 11 0.30 1.86 -6.21
N LYS A 12 -0.31 2.85 -6.83
CA LYS A 12 -1.37 3.66 -6.23
C LYS A 12 -2.68 2.87 -6.08
N GLY A 13 -3.41 3.11 -5.00
CA GLY A 13 -4.81 2.70 -4.84
C GLY A 13 -5.03 1.39 -4.08
N PHE A 14 -3.98 0.73 -3.59
CA PHE A 14 -4.13 -0.48 -2.78
C PHE A 14 -4.66 -0.13 -1.39
N VAL A 15 -5.70 -0.83 -0.94
CA VAL A 15 -6.34 -0.59 0.36
C VAL A 15 -5.43 -1.08 1.48
N ILE A 16 -5.15 -0.19 2.44
CA ILE A 16 -4.36 -0.52 3.64
C ILE A 16 -5.30 -0.80 4.81
N GLY A 17 -6.32 0.04 5.00
CA GLY A 17 -7.15 0.00 6.19
C GLY A 17 -8.04 1.21 6.36
N THR A 18 -8.52 1.41 7.59
CA THR A 18 -9.42 2.50 7.98
C THR A 18 -8.80 3.36 9.08
N VAL A 19 -9.19 4.64 9.16
CA VAL A 19 -8.69 5.53 10.21
C VAL A 19 -9.38 5.17 11.52
N GLU A 20 -8.61 4.75 12.51
CA GLU A 20 -9.10 4.41 13.84
C GLU A 20 -8.99 5.61 14.81
N GLY A 21 -8.02 6.49 14.58
CA GLY A 21 -7.82 7.65 15.42
C GLY A 21 -6.98 8.73 14.77
N VAL A 22 -7.20 9.97 15.23
CA VAL A 22 -6.45 11.15 14.80
C VAL A 22 -5.91 11.84 16.04
N ARG A 23 -4.58 11.99 16.10
CA ARG A 23 -3.89 12.68 17.19
C ARG A 23 -3.15 13.89 16.65
N ARG A 24 -2.95 14.88 17.51
CA ARG A 24 -2.04 15.98 17.20
C ARG A 24 -0.61 15.42 17.14
N GLY A 25 0.07 15.62 16.02
CA GLY A 25 1.50 15.37 15.89
C GLY A 25 2.28 16.64 16.20
N ASP A 26 3.58 16.62 15.91
CA ASP A 26 4.43 17.80 16.11
C ASP A 26 4.07 18.92 15.13
N ASP A 27 3.98 20.14 15.65
CA ASP A 27 3.73 21.39 14.92
C ASP A 27 2.49 21.32 14.00
N LEU A 28 2.71 21.29 12.68
CA LEU A 28 1.68 21.33 11.63
C LEU A 28 1.11 19.95 11.27
N TYR A 29 1.66 18.86 11.82
CA TYR A 29 1.30 17.50 11.41
C TYR A 29 0.26 16.85 12.34
N LYS A 30 -0.43 15.85 11.79
CA LYS A 30 -1.29 14.94 12.54
C LYS A 30 -0.69 13.54 12.51
N SER A 31 -0.81 12.82 13.61
CA SER A 31 -0.54 11.38 13.65
C SER A 31 -1.86 10.64 13.46
N ILE A 32 -1.90 9.74 12.49
CA ILE A 32 -3.10 8.97 12.14
C ILE A 32 -2.86 7.52 12.53
N LEU A 33 -3.74 6.99 13.38
CA LEU A 33 -3.79 5.56 13.69
C LEU A 33 -4.68 4.86 12.66
N VAL A 34 -4.16 3.81 12.04
CA VAL A 34 -4.84 3.06 10.98
C VAL A 34 -5.03 1.63 11.44
N ALA A 35 -6.28 1.16 11.43
CA ALA A 35 -6.59 -0.26 11.61
C ALA A 35 -6.45 -0.96 10.24
N PRO A 36 -5.53 -1.94 10.10
CA PRO A 36 -5.37 -2.66 8.84
C PRO A 36 -6.63 -3.45 8.49
N VAL A 37 -6.94 -3.55 7.20
CA VAL A 37 -8.07 -4.38 6.73
C VAL A 37 -7.71 -5.87 6.66
N VAL A 38 -6.41 -6.19 6.63
CA VAL A 38 -5.90 -7.55 6.48
C VAL A 38 -5.66 -8.19 7.85
N GLU A 39 -6.17 -9.41 8.03
CA GLU A 39 -5.83 -10.29 9.15
C GLU A 39 -4.56 -11.09 8.83
N PHE A 40 -3.40 -10.56 9.22
CA PHE A 40 -2.10 -11.19 8.91
C PHE A 40 -1.87 -12.56 9.58
N GLY A 41 -2.67 -12.91 10.59
CA GLY A 41 -2.59 -14.21 11.25
C GLY A 41 -3.16 -15.37 10.41
N ASN A 42 -3.90 -15.07 9.35
CA ASN A 42 -4.57 -16.06 8.52
C ASN A 42 -4.51 -15.66 7.03
N LEU A 43 -3.33 -15.82 6.43
CA LEU A 43 -3.12 -15.59 5.00
C LEU A 43 -3.18 -16.93 4.25
N GLU A 44 -4.07 -17.01 3.27
CA GLU A 44 -4.15 -18.15 2.34
C GLU A 44 -3.34 -17.86 1.07
N ASP A 45 -3.68 -16.77 0.38
CA ASP A 45 -3.04 -16.35 -0.88
C ASP A 45 -2.42 -14.96 -0.75
N VAL A 46 -1.29 -14.76 -1.42
CA VAL A 46 -0.57 -13.49 -1.47
C VAL A 46 -0.19 -13.13 -2.90
N LEU A 47 -0.43 -11.88 -3.29
CA LEU A 47 -0.02 -11.33 -4.57
C LEU A 47 1.21 -10.42 -4.39
N ILE A 48 2.30 -10.73 -5.08
CA ILE A 48 3.45 -9.83 -5.20
C ILE A 48 3.21 -8.91 -6.39
N VAL A 49 3.12 -7.61 -6.13
CA VAL A 49 2.98 -6.60 -7.19
C VAL A 49 4.32 -5.89 -7.35
N LEU A 50 4.95 -6.09 -8.51
CA LEU A 50 6.23 -5.48 -8.85
C LEU A 50 6.00 -4.25 -9.72
N ASN A 51 6.68 -3.15 -9.38
CA ASN A 51 6.73 -1.95 -10.23
C ASN A 51 8.03 -1.96 -11.05
N ASP A 52 8.25 -3.03 -11.81
CA ASP A 52 9.45 -3.21 -12.63
C ASP A 52 9.05 -3.27 -14.10
N GLU A 53 9.41 -2.21 -14.84
CA GLU A 53 9.16 -2.08 -16.29
C GLU A 53 9.77 -3.23 -17.10
N ARG A 54 10.75 -3.98 -16.56
CA ARG A 54 11.37 -5.14 -17.23
C ARG A 54 10.46 -6.35 -17.29
N PHE A 55 9.47 -6.48 -16.39
CA PHE A 55 8.48 -7.56 -16.48
C PHE A 55 7.34 -7.25 -17.46
N VAL A 56 7.15 -5.97 -17.84
CA VAL A 56 6.19 -5.57 -18.88
C VAL A 56 6.69 -5.94 -20.28
N GLN A 57 8.01 -6.05 -20.49
CA GLN A 57 8.58 -6.43 -21.78
C GLN A 57 8.70 -7.94 -22.03
N ALA A 58 8.55 -8.77 -20.99
CA ALA A 58 8.65 -10.22 -21.12
C ALA A 58 7.48 -10.85 -21.90
N GLU A 59 6.36 -10.13 -22.05
CA GLU A 59 5.18 -10.59 -22.82
C GLU A 59 5.10 -10.00 -24.23
N GLY A 60 6.11 -9.23 -24.65
CA GLY A 60 6.16 -8.57 -25.98
C GLY A 60 6.93 -9.33 -27.05
N ASN A 61 7.33 -10.57 -26.79
CA ASN A 61 8.20 -11.34 -27.68
C ASN A 61 7.70 -12.79 -27.80
N GLU A 62 6.49 -12.95 -28.33
CA GLU A 62 6.03 -14.17 -29.01
C GLU A 62 5.69 -13.86 -30.47
#